data_AF-A0A366EF89-F1
#
_entry.id   AF-A0A366EF89-F1
#
_cell.length_a   1.000
_cell.length_b   1.000
_cell.length_c   1.000
_cell.angle_alpha   90.00
_cell.angle_beta   90.00
_cell.angle_gamma   90.00
#
_symmetry.space_group_name_H-M   'P 1'
#
loop_
_entity.id
_entity.type
_entity.pdbx_description
1 polymer ?
#
loop_
_entity_poly.entity_id
_entity_poly.type
_entity_poly.pdbx_seq_one_letter_code
_entity_poly.pdbx_strand_id
1 'polypeptide(L)'
;MHQSRHDAGSYQRVEVITGRRRRRDWSDAEKARILAESAEPEVNISEVARRNGVSRGLLNVWRRKARLASSKGPLFVQLRLDDAVEARADAIEQPRVVARPGERIEVTIAGATVRVPVGVDAATLERVLAAVRSTR
;
A
#
# COMPACT_ATOMS: atom_id res chain seq x y z
N MET A 1 -13.86 -15.96 -65.50
CA MET A 1 -14.56 -16.73 -64.45
C MET A 1 -13.69 -16.77 -63.20
N HIS A 2 -14.02 -16.00 -62.17
CA HIS A 2 -13.30 -15.98 -60.91
C HIS A 2 -14.14 -16.74 -59.89
N GLN A 3 -13.63 -17.87 -59.41
CA GLN A 3 -14.34 -18.73 -58.46
C GLN A 3 -14.02 -18.24 -57.05
N SER A 4 -14.94 -17.49 -56.45
CA SER A 4 -14.86 -17.08 -55.05
C SER A 4 -15.05 -18.32 -54.17
N ARG A 5 -13.93 -18.91 -53.73
CA ARG A 5 -13.93 -19.82 -52.58
C ARG A 5 -14.09 -18.97 -51.33
N HIS A 6 -15.32 -18.81 -50.86
CA HIS A 6 -15.54 -18.33 -49.51
C HIS A 6 -15.17 -19.45 -48.55
N ASP A 7 -14.01 -19.25 -47.95
CA ASP A 7 -13.41 -20.03 -46.88
C ASP A 7 -14.45 -20.23 -45.76
N ALA A 8 -14.60 -21.48 -45.34
CA ALA A 8 -15.57 -21.88 -44.34
C ALA A 8 -15.25 -21.16 -43.03
N GLY A 9 -16.09 -20.19 -42.65
CA GLY A 9 -15.99 -19.52 -41.36
C GLY A 9 -15.92 -20.55 -40.25
N SER A 10 -14.77 -20.66 -39.61
CA SER A 10 -14.49 -21.66 -38.59
C SER A 10 -15.39 -21.41 -37.38
N TYR A 11 -16.46 -22.17 -37.26
CA TYR A 11 -17.31 -22.13 -36.08
C TYR A 11 -16.56 -22.76 -34.90
N GLN A 12 -16.15 -21.94 -33.94
CA GLN A 12 -15.53 -22.40 -32.71
C GLN A 12 -16.61 -22.87 -31.73
N ARG A 13 -16.55 -24.15 -31.35
CA ARG A 13 -17.47 -24.72 -30.36
C ARG A 13 -17.18 -24.11 -28.98
N VAL A 14 -18.13 -23.34 -28.46
CA VAL A 14 -18.08 -22.81 -27.08
C VAL A 14 -18.97 -23.68 -26.20
N GLU A 15 -18.37 -24.33 -25.22
CA GLU A 15 -19.10 -25.09 -24.22
C GLU A 15 -19.50 -24.18 -23.06
N VAL A 16 -20.80 -23.91 -22.95
CA VAL A 16 -21.36 -23.06 -21.90
C VAL A 16 -21.82 -23.94 -20.75
N ILE A 17 -21.08 -23.91 -19.64
CA ILE A 17 -21.44 -24.62 -18.41
C ILE A 17 -22.59 -23.85 -17.73
N THR A 18 -23.83 -24.30 -17.93
CA THR A 18 -25.07 -23.67 -17.42
C THR A 18 -25.45 -24.08 -15.99
N GLY A 19 -24.57 -24.77 -15.27
CA GLY A 19 -24.81 -25.11 -13.87
C GLY A 19 -24.95 -23.86 -13.00
N ARG A 20 -25.86 -23.87 -12.01
CA ARG A 20 -25.83 -22.92 -10.89
C ARG A 20 -24.47 -23.07 -10.23
N ARG A 21 -23.50 -22.23 -10.61
CA ARG A 21 -22.19 -22.14 -9.99
C ARG A 21 -22.42 -21.64 -8.57
N ARG A 22 -22.78 -22.55 -7.66
CA ARG A 22 -22.90 -22.26 -6.23
C ARG A 22 -21.48 -22.10 -5.71
N ARG A 23 -20.91 -20.93 -6.01
CA ARG A 23 -19.66 -20.47 -5.43
C ARG A 23 -19.86 -20.63 -3.94
N ARG A 24 -18.99 -21.37 -3.28
CA ARG A 24 -19.12 -21.60 -1.84
C ARG A 24 -19.20 -20.23 -1.16
N ASP A 25 -20.31 -19.98 -0.50
CA ASP A 25 -20.48 -18.79 0.32
C ASP A 25 -19.75 -19.01 1.63
N TRP A 26 -18.90 -18.06 1.98
CA TRP A 26 -18.13 -18.09 3.22
C TRP A 26 -18.70 -17.05 4.15
N SER A 27 -19.24 -17.49 5.27
CA SER A 27 -19.62 -16.57 6.34
C SER A 27 -18.38 -15.82 6.84
N ASP A 28 -18.58 -14.63 7.40
CA ASP A 28 -17.47 -13.86 7.96
C ASP A 28 -16.83 -14.58 9.16
N ALA A 29 -17.60 -15.36 9.92
CA ALA A 29 -17.10 -16.22 10.97
C ALA A 29 -16.16 -17.33 10.43
N GLU A 30 -16.55 -18.02 9.36
CA GLU A 30 -15.67 -19.01 8.72
C GLU A 30 -14.40 -18.36 8.16
N LYS A 31 -14.54 -17.22 7.49
CA LYS A 31 -13.41 -16.47 6.94
C LYS A 31 -12.43 -16.06 8.04
N ALA A 32 -12.93 -15.56 9.17
CA ALA A 32 -12.11 -15.16 10.31
C ALA A 32 -11.37 -16.36 10.93
N ARG A 33 -12.05 -17.50 11.12
CA ARG A 33 -11.42 -18.73 11.63
C ARG A 33 -10.27 -19.19 10.75
N ILE A 34 -10.49 -19.23 9.43
CA ILE A 34 -9.48 -19.68 8.46
C ILE A 34 -8.31 -18.69 8.39
N LEU A 35 -8.61 -17.38 8.50
CA LEU A 35 -7.57 -16.35 8.53
C LEU A 35 -6.68 -16.48 9.76
N ALA A 36 -7.27 -16.73 10.94
CA ALA A 36 -6.53 -16.96 12.17
C ALA A 36 -5.62 -18.19 12.07
N GLU A 37 -6.14 -19.32 11.60
CA GLU A 37 -5.34 -20.54 11.36
C GLU A 37 -4.16 -20.26 10.39
N SER A 38 -4.39 -19.45 9.35
CA SER A 38 -3.35 -19.09 8.37
C SER A 38 -2.35 -18.02 8.85
N ALA A 39 -2.56 -17.43 10.02
CA ALA A 39 -1.71 -16.37 10.56
C ALA A 39 -0.54 -16.91 11.39
N GLU A 40 -0.59 -18.18 11.79
CA GLU A 40 0.48 -18.82 12.55
C GLU A 40 1.80 -18.88 11.74
N PRO A 41 2.95 -18.50 12.32
CA PRO A 41 4.22 -18.37 11.60
C PRO A 41 4.72 -19.65 10.93
N GLU A 42 4.37 -20.81 11.49
CA GLU A 42 4.89 -22.13 11.06
C GLU A 42 3.92 -22.90 10.15
N VAL A 43 2.76 -22.34 9.84
CA VAL A 43 1.70 -23.06 9.15
C VAL A 43 1.82 -22.97 7.63
N ASN A 44 1.69 -24.12 6.96
CA ASN A 44 1.62 -24.18 5.50
C ASN A 44 0.26 -23.70 4.98
N ILE A 45 0.24 -22.53 4.34
CA ILE A 45 -0.98 -21.92 3.78
C ILE A 45 -1.70 -22.86 2.77
N SER A 46 -0.95 -23.64 2.00
CA SER A 46 -1.54 -24.56 1.01
C SER A 46 -2.27 -25.71 1.70
N GLU A 47 -1.77 -26.13 2.86
CA GLU A 47 -2.41 -27.16 3.68
C GLU A 47 -3.69 -26.63 4.32
N VAL A 48 -3.64 -25.43 4.93
CA VAL A 48 -4.83 -24.76 5.50
C VAL A 48 -5.91 -24.56 4.43
N ALA A 49 -5.52 -24.16 3.23
CA ALA A 49 -6.42 -24.00 2.10
C ALA A 49 -7.12 -25.32 1.74
N ARG A 50 -6.36 -26.42 1.61
CA ARG A 50 -6.93 -27.75 1.33
C ARG A 50 -7.85 -28.23 2.44
N ARG A 51 -7.41 -28.16 3.70
CA ARG A 51 -8.17 -28.58 4.88
C ARG A 51 -9.52 -27.86 4.99
N ASN A 52 -9.53 -26.57 4.66
CA ASN A 52 -10.75 -25.78 4.73
C ASN A 52 -11.57 -25.81 3.44
N GLY A 53 -11.05 -26.33 2.32
CA GLY A 53 -11.73 -26.31 1.02
C GLY A 53 -11.76 -24.91 0.37
N VAL A 54 -10.76 -24.08 0.66
CA VAL A 54 -10.54 -22.76 0.08
C VAL A 54 -9.46 -22.88 -1.01
N SER A 55 -9.55 -22.13 -2.10
CA SER A 55 -8.42 -22.04 -3.02
C SER A 55 -7.28 -21.23 -2.38
N ARG A 56 -6.03 -21.66 -2.59
CA ARG A 56 -4.84 -20.94 -2.07
C ARG A 56 -4.82 -19.47 -2.49
N GLY A 57 -5.22 -19.18 -3.73
CA GLY A 57 -5.30 -17.81 -4.25
C GLY A 57 -6.30 -16.95 -3.47
N LEU A 58 -7.48 -17.49 -3.17
CA LEU A 58 -8.51 -16.79 -2.40
C LEU A 58 -8.06 -16.52 -0.96
N LEU A 59 -7.43 -17.49 -0.31
CA LEU A 59 -6.90 -17.33 1.04
C LEU A 59 -5.81 -16.22 1.10
N ASN A 60 -4.92 -16.17 0.10
CA ASN A 60 -3.93 -15.10 0.00
C ASN A 60 -4.56 -13.71 -0.18
N VAL A 61 -5.63 -13.60 -0.96
CA VAL A 61 -6.38 -12.34 -1.11
C VAL A 61 -6.98 -11.92 0.23
N TRP A 62 -7.59 -12.85 0.98
CA TRP A 62 -8.14 -12.55 2.30
C TRP A 62 -7.05 -12.11 3.28
N ARG A 63 -5.90 -12.79 3.34
CA ARG A 63 -4.78 -12.39 4.22
C ARG A 63 -4.27 -11.00 3.90
N ARG A 64 -4.15 -10.65 2.61
CA ARG A 64 -3.75 -9.30 2.18
C ARG A 64 -4.77 -8.26 2.67
N LYS A 65 -6.06 -8.50 2.47
CA LYS A 65 -7.13 -7.59 2.93
C LYS A 65 -7.14 -7.44 4.45
N ALA A 66 -6.96 -8.53 5.19
CA ALA A 66 -6.89 -8.51 6.65
C ALA A 66 -5.70 -7.68 7.15
N ARG A 67 -4.50 -7.86 6.56
CA ARG A 67 -3.31 -7.04 6.90
C ARG A 67 -3.53 -5.56 6.65
N LEU A 68 -4.13 -5.20 5.52
CA LEU A 68 -4.44 -3.81 5.18
C LEU A 68 -5.49 -3.20 6.13
N ALA A 69 -6.46 -3.98 6.58
CA ALA A 69 -7.46 -3.55 7.54
C ALA A 69 -6.86 -3.39 8.97
N SER A 70 -5.85 -4.19 9.32
CA SER A 70 -5.19 -4.13 10.62
C SER A 70 -4.06 -3.10 10.70
N SER A 71 -3.48 -2.66 9.58
CA SER A 71 -2.41 -1.66 9.56
C SER A 71 -2.98 -0.25 9.79
N LYS A 72 -2.58 0.42 10.88
CA LYS A 72 -2.85 1.85 11.15
C LYS A 72 -2.04 2.81 10.23
N GLY A 73 -1.88 2.47 8.95
CA GLY A 73 -1.00 3.13 7.99
C GLY A 73 0.14 2.23 7.51
N PRO A 74 0.85 2.62 6.43
CA PRO A 74 1.91 1.80 5.84
C PRO A 74 2.99 1.48 6.89
N LEU A 75 3.21 0.18 7.13
CA LEU A 75 4.34 -0.29 7.93
C LEU A 75 5.60 -0.19 7.06
N PHE A 76 6.39 0.86 7.28
CA PHE A 76 7.72 0.96 6.68
C PHE A 76 8.67 0.03 7.46
N VAL A 77 9.14 -1.02 6.81
CA VAL A 77 10.18 -1.89 7.36
C VAL A 77 11.53 -1.35 6.89
N GLN A 78 12.43 -1.04 7.82
CA GLN A 78 13.80 -0.71 7.48
C GLN A 78 14.51 -1.98 6.99
N LEU A 79 14.80 -2.05 5.69
CA LEU A 79 15.67 -3.08 5.13
C LEU A 79 17.11 -2.61 5.31
N ARG A 80 17.84 -3.23 6.24
CA ARG A 80 19.30 -3.07 6.32
C ARG A 80 19.92 -3.99 5.28
N LEU A 81 20.57 -3.40 4.29
CA LEU A 81 21.48 -4.11 3.41
C LEU A 81 22.81 -4.18 4.17
N ASP A 82 23.19 -5.38 4.60
CA ASP A 82 24.48 -5.60 5.23
C ASP A 82 25.57 -5.49 4.16
N ASP A 83 26.06 -4.28 3.91
CA ASP A 83 27.47 -4.12 3.61
C ASP A 83 28.16 -3.96 4.96
N ALA A 84 29.07 -4.89 5.24
CA ALA A 84 29.83 -4.97 6.47
C ALA A 84 30.48 -3.61 6.83
N VAL A 85 29.85 -2.86 7.73
CA VAL A 85 30.52 -1.83 8.53
C VAL A 85 29.89 -1.84 9.92
N GLU A 86 30.77 -1.92 10.89
CA GLU A 86 30.57 -2.36 12.26
C GLU A 86 29.50 -1.62 13.05
N ALA A 87 28.82 -2.39 13.90
CA ALA A 87 27.93 -1.88 14.93
C ALA A 87 28.72 -1.12 16.01
N ARG A 88 28.23 0.07 16.36
CA ARG A 88 28.34 0.58 17.74
C ARG A 88 26.94 0.87 18.24
N ALA A 89 26.44 -0.02 19.10
CA ALA A 89 25.33 0.27 19.98
C ALA A 89 25.87 1.10 21.14
N ASP A 90 25.37 2.32 21.34
CA ASP A 90 25.46 3.01 22.61
C ASP A 90 24.26 3.96 22.78
N ALA A 91 23.58 3.78 23.91
CA ALA A 91 22.66 4.66 24.63
C ALA A 91 21.38 5.18 23.94
N ILE A 92 20.24 4.75 24.47
CA ILE A 92 18.95 5.45 24.38
C ILE A 92 19.11 6.80 25.08
N GLU A 93 19.32 7.88 24.32
CA GLU A 93 19.11 9.23 24.80
C GLU A 93 17.69 9.66 24.42
N GLN A 94 16.97 10.20 25.41
CA GLN A 94 15.62 10.77 25.31
C GLN A 94 15.48 11.65 24.06
N PRO A 95 14.28 11.83 23.48
CA PRO A 95 14.12 12.64 22.28
C PRO A 95 14.42 14.11 22.60
N ARG A 96 15.70 14.49 22.50
CA ARG A 96 16.07 15.87 22.22
C ARG A 96 15.57 16.13 20.81
N VAL A 97 14.63 17.05 20.71
CA VAL A 97 14.35 17.74 19.46
C VAL A 97 15.62 18.51 19.11
N VAL A 98 16.56 17.82 18.45
CA VAL A 98 17.70 18.45 17.82
C VAL A 98 17.14 19.05 16.55
N ALA A 99 16.91 20.37 16.58
CA ALA A 99 16.56 21.12 15.39
C ALA A 99 17.58 20.79 14.30
N ARG A 100 17.11 20.14 13.23
CA ARG A 100 17.98 19.74 12.12
C ARG A 100 18.34 20.99 11.31
N PRO A 101 19.59 21.14 10.83
CA PRO A 101 19.93 22.18 9.88
C PRO A 101 19.20 21.86 8.56
N GLY A 102 18.05 22.49 8.35
CA GLY A 102 17.15 22.17 7.22
C GLY A 102 15.67 22.35 7.50
N GLU A 103 15.25 22.62 8.74
CA GLU A 103 13.85 22.92 9.07
C GLU A 103 13.47 24.32 8.54
N ARG A 104 13.02 24.39 7.30
CA ARG A 104 12.45 25.61 6.72
C ARG A 104 11.20 25.28 5.93
N ILE A 105 10.17 26.11 6.06
CA ILE A 105 8.93 25.98 5.29
C ILE A 105 9.08 26.83 4.03
N GLU A 106 8.86 26.23 2.86
CA GLU A 106 8.86 26.95 1.58
C GLU A 106 7.42 27.14 1.10
N VAL A 107 7.01 28.40 0.92
CA VAL A 107 5.67 28.79 0.50
C VAL A 107 5.77 29.43 -0.88
N THR A 108 5.05 28.88 -1.86
CA THR A 108 5.01 29.44 -3.22
C THR A 108 3.64 30.00 -3.53
N ILE A 109 3.56 31.28 -3.91
CA ILE A 109 2.32 31.98 -4.26
C ILE A 109 2.56 32.77 -5.54
N ALA A 110 1.76 32.53 -6.58
CA ALA A 110 1.78 33.28 -7.84
C ALA A 110 3.18 33.49 -8.47
N GLY A 111 4.09 32.52 -8.30
CA GLY A 111 5.46 32.59 -8.82
C GLY A 111 6.50 33.18 -7.86
N ALA A 112 6.09 33.73 -6.72
CA ALA A 112 6.99 34.15 -5.65
C ALA A 112 7.22 33.00 -4.66
N THR A 113 8.47 32.79 -4.25
CA THR A 113 8.86 31.74 -3.29
C THR A 113 9.39 32.37 -2.00
N VAL A 114 8.71 32.09 -0.89
CA VAL A 114 9.06 32.55 0.47
C VAL A 114 9.67 31.39 1.24
N ARG A 115 10.86 31.57 1.81
CA ARG A 115 11.56 30.57 2.62
C ARG A 115 11.56 31.00 4.08
N VAL A 116 10.92 30.21 4.92
CA VAL A 116 10.69 30.51 6.34
C VAL A 116 11.55 29.59 7.20
N PRO A 117 12.68 30.06 7.76
CA PRO A 117 13.46 29.27 8.72
C PRO A 117 12.72 29.10 10.05
N VAL A 118 13.13 28.12 10.86
CA VAL A 118 12.64 28.01 12.25
C VAL A 118 12.99 29.27 13.04
N GLY A 119 12.03 29.77 13.82
CA GLY A 119 12.22 30.91 14.71
C GLY A 119 11.73 32.25 14.16
N VAL A 120 11.11 32.28 12.98
CA VAL A 120 10.44 33.50 12.47
C VAL A 120 9.16 33.75 13.26
N ASP A 121 8.98 34.97 13.74
CA ASP A 121 7.77 35.39 14.44
C ASP A 121 6.58 35.55 13.48
N ALA A 122 5.38 35.31 14.00
CA ALA A 122 4.15 35.34 13.20
C ALA A 122 3.90 36.71 12.54
N ALA A 123 4.20 37.81 13.25
CA ALA A 123 3.95 39.15 12.74
C ALA A 123 4.86 39.49 11.54
N THR A 124 6.12 39.05 11.56
CA THR A 124 7.04 39.20 10.43
C THR A 124 6.60 38.36 9.24
N LEU A 125 6.18 37.10 9.47
CA LEU A 125 5.70 36.23 8.40
C LEU A 125 4.42 36.79 7.75
N GLU A 126 3.49 37.32 8.54
CA GLU A 126 2.25 37.95 8.05
C GLU A 126 2.54 39.16 7.16
N ARG A 127 3.45 40.05 7.56
CA ARG A 127 3.82 41.23 6.76
C ARG A 127 4.43 40.83 5.42
N VAL A 128 5.33 39.84 5.41
CA VAL A 128 5.96 39.35 4.17
C VAL A 128 4.92 38.73 3.24
N LEU A 129 4.04 37.88 3.78
CA LEU A 129 2.97 37.27 2.98
C LEU A 129 1.95 38.31 2.48
N ALA A 130 1.65 39.36 3.24
CA ALA A 130 0.80 40.46 2.80
C ALA A 130 1.44 41.25 1.64
N ALA A 131 2.74 41.59 1.76
CA ALA A 131 3.47 42.30 0.71
C ALA A 131 3.58 41.49 -0.59
N VAL A 132 3.81 40.18 -0.50
CA VAL A 132 3.84 39.29 -1.67
C VAL A 132 2.46 39.22 -2.35
N ARG A 133 1.37 39.25 -1.59
CA ARG A 133 0.01 39.27 -2.14
C ARG A 133 -0.41 40.62 -2.73
N SER A 134 0.14 41.74 -2.24
CA SER A 134 -0.19 43.09 -2.71
C SER A 134 0.63 43.54 -3.92
N THR A 135 1.65 42.77 -4.34
CA THR A 135 2.46 43.06 -5.53
C THR A 135 1.70 42.63 -6.81
N ARG A 136 0.41 42.94 -6.86
CA ARG A 136 -0.48 42.65 -7.97
C ARG A 136 -1.38 43.84 -8.27
#